data_AF-A0A9E3EU34-F1
#
_entry.id   AF-A0A9E3EU34-F1
#
_cell.length_a   1.000
_cell.length_b   1.000
_cell.length_c   1.000
_cell.angle_alpha   90.00
_cell.angle_beta   90.00
_cell.angle_gamma   90.00
#
_symmetry.space_group_name_H-M   'P 1'
#
loop_
_entity.id
_entity.type
_entity.pdbx_description
1 polymer ?
#
loop_
_entity_poly.entity_id
_entity_poly.type
_entity_poly.pdbx_seq_one_letter_code
_entity_poly.pdbx_strand_id
1 'polypeptide(L)' 'DQGLSLTLFFKDTATTRDVNKAQIYAWRKGIKTLYYIRLRQMALQGTEVENCVSCML' A
#
# COMPACT_ATOMS: atom_id res chain seq x y z
N ASP A 1 -7.22 -23.93 8.01
CA ASP A 1 -5.76 -23.83 8.31
C ASP A 1 -5.04 -22.80 7.43
N GLN A 2 -5.45 -22.63 6.16
CA GLN A 2 -4.84 -21.71 5.18
C GLN A 2 -4.81 -20.21 5.55
N GLY A 3 -4.01 -19.44 4.81
CA GLY A 3 -3.82 -17.98 4.93
C GLY A 3 -4.37 -17.18 3.74
N LEU A 4 -4.44 -15.86 3.87
CA LEU A 4 -4.97 -14.94 2.86
C LEU A 4 -3.98 -13.78 2.65
N SER A 5 -3.81 -13.34 1.40
CA SER A 5 -2.94 -12.21 1.07
C SER A 5 -3.63 -10.88 1.38
N LEU A 6 -3.44 -10.36 2.59
CA LEU A 6 -3.98 -9.05 2.98
C LEU A 6 -3.04 -7.92 2.56
N THR A 7 -3.53 -6.96 1.78
CA THR A 7 -2.80 -5.73 1.43
C THR A 7 -3.40 -4.54 2.17
N LEU A 8 -2.55 -3.72 2.80
CA LEU A 8 -2.97 -2.47 3.45
C LEU A 8 -2.67 -1.27 2.55
N PHE A 9 -3.62 -0.35 2.43
CA PHE A 9 -3.47 0.87 1.63
C PHE A 9 -3.48 2.09 2.53
N PHE A 10 -2.42 2.90 2.44
CA PHE A 10 -2.22 4.12 3.21
C PHE A 10 -2.16 5.33 2.28
N LYS A 11 -2.49 6.51 2.82
CA LYS A 11 -2.17 7.78 2.15
C LYS A 11 -0.66 8.05 2.26
N ASP A 12 -0.12 8.85 1.35
CA ASP A 12 1.26 9.36 1.39
C ASP A 12 1.58 10.16 2.66
N THR A 13 0.57 10.70 3.34
CA THR A 13 0.73 11.37 4.63
C THR A 13 0.86 10.42 5.83
N ALA A 14 0.80 9.10 5.64
CA ALA A 14 0.87 8.15 6.73
C ALA A 14 2.30 8.06 7.31
N THR A 15 2.41 8.06 8.64
CA THR A 15 3.71 7.90 9.30
C THR A 15 4.07 6.42 9.48
N THR A 16 5.34 6.15 9.74
CA THR A 16 5.80 4.80 10.15
C THR A 16 5.11 4.32 11.43
N ARG A 17 4.70 5.23 12.31
CA ARG A 17 3.92 4.92 13.51
C ARG A 17 2.51 4.43 13.16
N ASP A 18 1.87 4.99 12.14
CA ASP A 18 0.54 4.56 11.70
C ASP A 18 0.58 3.15 11.10
N VAL A 19 1.63 2.86 10.31
CA VAL A 19 1.90 1.53 9.76
C VAL A 19 2.06 0.51 10.89
N ASN A 20 2.89 0.82 11.89
CA ASN A 20 3.14 -0.07 13.02
C ASN A 20 1.84 -0.33 13.83
N LYS A 21 1.05 0.71 14.11
CA LYS A 21 -0.26 0.55 14.78
C LYS A 21 -1.19 -0.39 14.02
N ALA A 22 -1.25 -0.27 12.68
CA ALA A 22 -2.07 -1.15 11.86
C ALA A 22 -1.58 -2.61 11.89
N GLN A 23 -0.25 -2.83 11.88
CA GLN A 23 0.33 -4.17 12.00
C GLN A 23 -0.01 -4.81 13.36
N ILE A 24 0.15 -4.06 14.46
CA ILE A 24 -0.23 -4.52 15.81
C ILE A 24 -1.74 -4.81 15.88
N TYR A 25 -2.57 -3.95 15.30
CA TYR A 25 -4.02 -4.16 15.28
C TYR A 25 -4.40 -5.44 14.52
N ALA A 26 -3.80 -5.67 13.34
CA ALA A 26 -4.01 -6.88 12.56
C ALA A 26 -3.59 -8.14 13.32
N TRP A 27 -2.43 -8.10 13.99
CA TRP A 27 -1.96 -9.19 14.85
C TRP A 27 -2.94 -9.49 15.99
N ARG A 28 -3.40 -8.45 16.70
CA ARG A 28 -4.40 -8.58 17.78
C ARG A 28 -5.73 -9.15 17.29
N LYS A 29 -6.06 -8.96 16.01
CA LYS A 29 -7.26 -9.53 15.36
C LYS A 29 -7.04 -10.91 14.75
N GLY A 30 -5.89 -11.52 14.97
CA GLY A 30 -5.60 -12.88 14.49
C GLY A 30 -5.38 -12.97 12.98
N ILE A 31 -5.07 -11.85 12.32
CA ILE A 31 -4.67 -11.87 10.91
C ILE A 31 -3.33 -12.58 10.81
N LYS A 32 -3.30 -13.66 10.02
CA LYS A 32 -2.15 -14.55 9.92
C LYS A 32 -0.98 -13.95 9.12
N THR A 33 -1.30 -13.22 8.05
CA THR A 33 -0.31 -12.74 7.08
C THR A 33 -0.69 -11.37 6.55
N LEU A 34 0.30 -10.49 6.43
CA LEU A 34 0.24 -9.25 5.65
C LEU A 34 1.13 -9.43 4.44
N TYR A 35 0.60 -9.14 3.26
CA TYR A 35 1.33 -9.32 2.00
C TYR A 35 2.07 -8.04 1.61
N TYR A 36 1.34 -6.95 1.36
CA TYR A 36 1.92 -5.65 1.03
C TYR A 36 1.33 -4.53 1.88
N ILE A 37 2.13 -3.48 2.05
CA ILE A 37 1.70 -2.18 2.53
C ILE A 37 1.96 -1.19 1.41
N ARG A 38 0.90 -0.63 0.85
CA ARG A 38 0.94 0.26 -0.31
C ARG A 38 0.62 1.68 0.13
N LEU A 39 1.45 2.62 -0.30
CA LEU A 39 1.17 4.04 -0.15
C LEU A 39 0.54 4.54 -1.45
N ARG A 40 -0.54 5.31 -1.32
CA ARG A 40 -1.12 6.04 -2.44
C ARG A 40 -0.15 7.15 -2.80
N GLN A 41 0.58 6.93 -3.87
CA GLN A 41 1.45 7.92 -4.46
C GLN A 41 0.68 8.64 -5.57
N MET A 42 0.68 9.97 -5.53
CA MET A 42 0.28 10.75 -6.71
C MET A 42 1.27 10.49 -7.84
N ALA A 43 0.83 10.71 -9.09
CA ALA A 43 1.76 10.69 -10.22
C ALA A 43 2.93 11.62 -9.92
N LEU A 44 4.14 11.12 -10.13
CA LEU A 44 5.32 11.96 -10.04
C LEU A 44 5.25 12.96 -11.18
N GLN A 45 5.74 14.18 -10.92
CA GLN A 45 5.84 15.18 -11.98
C GLN A 45 6.70 14.63 -13.11
N GLY A 46 6.22 14.70 -14.35
CA GLY A 46 6.88 14.13 -15.52
C GLY A 46 6.59 12.65 -15.78
N THR A 47 5.77 11.98 -14.96
CA THR A 47 5.27 10.62 -15.21
C THR A 47 3.78 10.62 -15.54
N GLU A 48 3.24 11.74 -15.99
CA GLU A 48 1.85 11.84 -16.41
C GLU A 48 1.62 10.95 -17.63
N VAL A 49 0.53 10.16 -17.61
CA VAL A 49 0.21 9.21 -18.69
C VAL A 49 0.08 9.93 -20.03
N GLU A 50 -0.48 11.14 -20.02
CA GLU A 50 -0.69 11.97 -21.22
C GLU A 50 0.60 12.24 -22.00
N ASN A 51 1.76 12.30 -21.33
CA ASN A 51 3.06 12.54 -21.95
C ASN A 51 3.97 11.30 -21.99
N CYS A 52 3.45 10.12 -21.60
CA CYS A 52 4.24 8.90 -21.57
C CYS A 52 4.27 8.23 -22.95
N VAL A 53 5.37 8.44 -23.70
CA VAL A 53 5.61 7.82 -25.02
C VAL A 53 5.50 6.29 -24.98
N SER A 54 5.98 5.66 -23.89
CA SER A 54 5.93 4.21 -23.72
C SER A 54 4.57 3.66 -23.28
N CYS A 55 3.60 4.53 -22.97
CA CYS A 55 2.27 4.17 -22.46
C CYS A 55 1.16 4.33 -23.50
N MET A 56 1.51 4.65 -24.75
CA MET A 56 0.57 4.75 -25.87
C MET A 56 0.35 3.36 -26.49
N LEU A 57 -0.91 2.98 -26.71
CA LEU A 57 -1.34 1.72 -27.34
C LEU A 57 -0.98 1.67 -28.83
#